data_AF-W2J572-F1
#
_entry.id   AF-W2J572-F1
#
_cell.length_a   1.000
_cell.length_b   1.000
_cell.length_c   1.000
_cell.angle_alpha   90.00
_cell.angle_beta   90.00
_cell.angle_gamma   90.00
#
_symmetry.space_group_name_H-M   'P 1'
#
loop_
_entity.id
_entity.type
_entity.pdbx_description
1 polymer ?
#
loop_
_entity_poly.entity_id
_entity_poly.type
_entity_poly.pdbx_seq_one_letter_code
_entity_poly.pdbx_strand_id
1 'polypeptide(L)'
;MASSVVNALFGSYDLRNAKQWRDEDMAYREQEIQWLNDDIVRAHQWRLADTERFLRREKMQSEHLVCEARAEQLSTVSEQATLLCGFIVSAMCNVGVPDNVHAYVLFLYTVSGTAVLTRYAAHTLEDSVRTMDMTQLEWGSPFSSWWLTRCEKEQMTAYKFMLFGVASFFFYLGAVSWIQFYMSTGTSLSISSLSFVGFLIWQLRIASKWRYLLTPPSSGTPASS
;
A
#
# COMPACT_ATOMS: atom_id res chain seq x y z
N MET A 1 -52.20 7.66 84.28
CA MET A 1 -52.83 7.91 82.97
C MET A 1 -52.02 8.90 82.13
N ALA A 2 -51.80 10.15 82.56
CA ALA A 2 -51.03 11.13 81.77
C ALA A 2 -49.54 10.76 81.59
N SER A 3 -48.85 10.31 82.65
CA SER A 3 -47.43 9.93 82.58
C SER A 3 -47.16 8.71 81.67
N SER A 4 -48.05 7.72 81.64
CA SER A 4 -47.91 6.53 80.77
C SER A 4 -48.15 6.86 79.29
N VAL A 5 -49.05 7.80 78.98
CA VAL A 5 -49.32 8.26 77.61
C VAL A 5 -48.13 9.07 77.08
N VAL A 6 -47.54 9.91 77.93
CA VAL A 6 -46.33 10.68 77.58
C VAL A 6 -45.13 9.76 77.34
N ASN A 7 -44.94 8.74 78.18
CA ASN A 7 -43.84 7.78 78.00
C ASN A 7 -44.02 6.91 76.73
N ALA A 8 -45.27 6.56 76.37
CA ALA A 8 -45.58 5.87 75.12
C ALA A 8 -45.37 6.77 73.89
N LEU A 9 -45.70 8.07 73.99
CA LEU A 9 -45.43 9.06 72.95
C LEU A 9 -43.93 9.24 72.73
N PHE A 10 -43.14 9.45 73.78
CA PHE A 10 -41.68 9.54 73.69
C PHE A 10 -41.04 8.24 73.17
N GLY A 11 -41.50 7.08 73.65
CA GLY A 11 -41.03 5.79 73.14
C GLY A 11 -41.36 5.56 71.66
N SER A 12 -42.54 6.00 71.19
CA SER A 12 -42.90 5.91 69.77
C SER A 12 -42.12 6.89 68.88
N TYR A 13 -41.77 8.07 69.42
CA TYR A 13 -40.91 9.03 68.75
C TYR A 13 -39.48 8.49 68.60
N ASP A 14 -38.90 7.95 69.67
CA ASP A 14 -37.56 7.34 69.63
C ASP A 14 -37.50 6.14 68.69
N LEU A 15 -38.53 5.28 68.68
CA LEU A 15 -38.63 4.16 67.74
C LEU A 15 -38.71 4.64 66.29
N ARG A 16 -39.46 5.71 66.02
CA ARG A 16 -39.59 6.29 64.68
C ARG A 16 -38.28 6.94 64.22
N ASN A 17 -37.58 7.63 65.13
CA ASN A 17 -36.30 8.25 64.84
C ASN A 17 -35.20 7.20 64.60
N ALA A 18 -35.13 6.17 65.43
CA ALA A 18 -34.20 5.05 65.26
C ALA A 18 -34.48 4.21 64.01
N LYS A 19 -35.74 4.15 63.56
CA LYS A 19 -36.09 3.57 62.27
C LYS A 19 -35.64 4.48 61.13
N GLN A 20 -35.94 5.77 61.22
CA GLN A 20 -35.54 6.76 60.21
C GLN A 20 -34.02 6.78 59.99
N TRP A 21 -33.22 6.79 61.06
CA TRP A 21 -31.75 6.73 60.92
C TRP A 21 -31.26 5.44 60.28
N ARG A 22 -31.91 4.31 60.53
CA ARG A 22 -31.55 3.05 59.86
C ARG A 22 -31.93 3.07 58.39
N ASP A 23 -33.10 3.61 58.06
CA ASP A 23 -33.56 3.73 56.68
C ASP A 23 -32.64 4.70 55.89
N GLU A 24 -32.22 5.81 56.52
CA GLU A 24 -31.24 6.77 55.96
C GLU A 24 -29.84 6.15 55.79
N ASP A 25 -29.35 5.38 56.77
CA ASP A 25 -28.05 4.70 56.68
C ASP A 25 -28.05 3.60 55.60
N MET A 26 -29.16 2.87 55.46
CA MET A 26 -29.34 1.90 54.37
C MET A 26 -29.36 2.60 53.01
N ALA A 27 -30.09 3.70 52.88
CA ALA A 27 -30.13 4.48 51.64
C ALA A 27 -28.78 5.09 51.26
N TYR A 28 -28.01 5.56 52.25
CA TYR A 28 -26.66 6.08 52.02
C TYR A 28 -25.72 5.00 51.47
N ARG A 29 -25.74 3.80 52.06
CA ARG A 29 -24.94 2.67 51.56
C ARG A 29 -25.34 2.24 50.16
N GLU A 30 -26.64 2.24 49.85
CA GLU A 30 -27.11 1.94 48.50
C GLU A 30 -26.59 2.96 47.47
N GLN A 31 -26.54 4.25 47.84
CA GLN A 31 -25.97 5.30 47.00
C GLN A 31 -24.45 5.11 46.79
N GLU A 32 -23.70 4.77 47.83
CA GLU A 32 -22.28 4.47 47.70
C GLU A 32 -22.02 3.27 46.77
N ILE A 33 -22.80 2.20 46.93
CA ILE A 33 -22.72 1.02 46.05
C ILE A 33 -23.04 1.42 44.60
N GLN A 34 -24.05 2.27 44.40
CA GLN A 34 -24.40 2.76 43.07
C GLN A 34 -23.26 3.59 42.46
N TRP A 35 -22.67 4.52 43.22
CA TRP A 35 -21.54 5.32 42.74
C TRP A 35 -20.33 4.48 42.39
N LEU A 36 -20.00 3.47 43.20
CA LEU A 36 -18.91 2.55 42.91
C LEU A 36 -19.16 1.77 41.61
N ASN A 37 -20.38 1.26 41.42
CA ASN A 37 -20.75 0.57 40.19
C ASN A 37 -20.68 1.50 38.96
N ASP A 38 -21.18 2.73 39.07
CA ASP A 38 -21.14 3.71 38.00
C ASP A 38 -19.69 4.10 37.64
N ASP A 39 -18.82 4.23 38.62
CA ASP A 39 -17.40 4.52 38.40
C ASP A 39 -16.68 3.35 37.72
N ILE A 40 -16.98 2.10 38.12
CA ILE A 40 -16.43 0.90 37.47
C ILE A 40 -16.87 0.84 36.01
N VAL A 41 -18.16 1.05 35.73
CA VAL A 41 -18.71 1.04 34.36
C VAL A 41 -18.09 2.15 33.52
N ARG A 42 -17.99 3.38 34.06
CA ARG A 42 -17.39 4.51 33.35
C ARG A 42 -15.90 4.26 33.06
N ALA A 43 -15.16 3.75 34.04
CA ALA A 43 -13.75 3.40 33.86
C ALA A 43 -13.55 2.26 32.86
N HIS A 44 -14.47 1.31 32.78
CA HIS A 44 -14.43 0.26 31.76
C HIS A 44 -14.73 0.81 30.36
N GLN A 45 -15.77 1.63 30.22
CA GLN A 45 -16.12 2.29 28.96
C GLN A 45 -14.99 3.18 28.44
N TRP A 46 -14.32 3.92 29.32
CA TRP A 46 -13.15 4.73 28.96
C TRP A 46 -12.00 3.89 28.45
N ARG A 47 -11.71 2.76 29.10
CA ARG A 47 -10.68 1.82 28.64
C ARG A 47 -11.03 1.23 27.28
N LEU A 48 -12.28 0.83 27.06
CA LEU A 48 -12.73 0.33 25.76
C LEU A 48 -12.56 1.40 24.67
N ALA A 49 -13.02 2.63 24.93
CA ALA A 49 -12.87 3.74 23.99
C ALA A 49 -11.40 4.04 23.66
N ASP A 50 -10.51 3.98 24.65
CA ASP A 50 -9.08 4.18 24.43
C ASP A 50 -8.44 3.03 23.66
N THR A 51 -8.78 1.77 23.95
CA THR A 51 -8.32 0.62 23.15
C THR A 51 -8.77 0.74 21.70
N GLU A 52 -10.01 1.18 21.46
CA GLU A 52 -10.53 1.36 20.12
C GLU A 52 -9.79 2.47 19.36
N ARG A 53 -9.51 3.60 20.03
CA ARG A 53 -8.70 4.68 19.45
C ARG A 53 -7.28 4.21 19.14
N PHE A 54 -6.68 3.42 20.02
CA PHE A 54 -5.34 2.87 19.82
C PHE A 54 -5.29 1.95 18.60
N LEU A 55 -6.22 0.99 18.50
CA LEU A 55 -6.32 0.08 17.35
C LEU A 55 -6.57 0.84 16.05
N ARG A 56 -7.40 1.90 16.07
CA ARG A 56 -7.63 2.76 14.91
C ARG A 56 -6.34 3.47 14.46
N ARG A 57 -5.52 3.96 15.41
CA ARG A 57 -4.23 4.60 15.11
C ARG A 57 -3.22 3.60 14.56
N GLU A 58 -3.07 2.44 15.17
CA GLU A 58 -2.14 1.40 14.68
C GLU A 58 -2.52 0.93 13.28
N LYS A 59 -3.81 0.73 13.03
CA LYS A 59 -4.30 0.39 11.69
C LYS A 59 -3.95 1.48 10.67
N MET A 60 -4.21 2.74 11.00
CA MET A 60 -3.90 3.86 10.12
C MET A 60 -2.38 3.97 9.84
N GLN A 61 -1.54 3.79 10.86
CA GLN A 61 -0.09 3.78 10.70
C GLN A 61 0.39 2.63 9.82
N SER A 62 -0.15 1.43 10.03
CA SER A 62 0.16 0.27 9.20
C SER A 62 -0.25 0.51 7.74
N GLU A 63 -1.42 1.09 7.50
CA GLU A 63 -1.90 1.41 6.14
C GLU A 63 -1.01 2.49 5.49
N HIS A 64 -0.60 3.51 6.24
CA HIS A 64 0.31 4.56 5.78
C HIS A 64 1.68 4.00 5.37
N LEU A 65 2.29 3.15 6.20
CA LEU A 65 3.59 2.55 5.91
C LEU A 65 3.57 1.69 4.64
N VAL A 66 2.48 0.96 4.41
CA VAL A 66 2.30 0.17 3.18
C VAL A 66 2.15 1.09 1.96
N CYS A 67 1.44 2.20 2.09
CA CYS A 67 1.31 3.19 1.02
C CYS A 67 2.67 3.82 0.69
N GLU A 68 3.42 4.23 1.71
CA GLU A 68 4.74 4.84 1.56
C GLU A 68 5.74 3.89 0.89
N ALA A 69 5.82 2.64 1.35
CA ALA A 69 6.70 1.63 0.75
C ALA A 69 6.37 1.36 -0.73
N ARG A 70 5.09 1.39 -1.10
CA ARG A 70 4.66 1.20 -2.50
C ARG A 70 4.91 2.45 -3.36
N ALA A 71 4.74 3.65 -2.80
CA ALA A 71 5.08 4.90 -3.47
C ALA A 71 6.59 4.97 -3.76
N GLU A 72 7.42 4.55 -2.81
CA GLU A 72 8.88 4.44 -2.99
C GLU A 72 9.26 3.40 -4.06
N GLN A 73 8.55 2.26 -4.11
CA GLN A 73 8.73 1.30 -5.20
C GLN A 73 8.38 1.90 -6.57
N LEU A 74 7.32 2.70 -6.66
CA LEU A 74 6.93 3.33 -7.93
C LEU A 74 7.93 4.43 -8.34
N SER A 75 8.44 5.21 -7.39
CA SER A 75 9.42 6.26 -7.65
C SER A 75 10.76 5.70 -8.11
N THR A 76 11.23 4.62 -7.49
CA THR A 76 12.47 3.94 -7.93
C THR A 76 12.32 3.34 -9.33
N VAL A 77 11.15 2.78 -9.66
CA VAL A 77 10.86 2.26 -11.01
C VAL A 77 10.85 3.37 -12.05
N SER A 78 10.25 4.53 -11.74
CA SER A 78 10.26 5.69 -12.65
C SER A 78 11.65 6.31 -12.77
N GLU A 79 12.47 6.31 -11.72
CA GLU A 79 13.86 6.76 -11.86
C GLU A 79 14.64 5.85 -12.81
N GLN A 80 14.58 4.53 -12.61
CA GLN A 80 15.27 3.56 -13.47
C GLN A 80 14.85 3.64 -14.93
N ALA A 81 13.56 3.80 -15.18
CA ALA A 81 13.06 3.83 -16.53
C ALA A 81 13.35 5.18 -17.23
N THR A 82 13.51 6.28 -16.48
CA THR A 82 14.00 7.57 -17.00
C THR A 82 15.46 7.45 -17.43
N LEU A 83 16.28 6.75 -16.66
CA LEU A 83 17.67 6.45 -17.03
C LEU A 83 17.76 5.60 -18.31
N LEU A 84 16.92 4.56 -18.42
CA LEU A 84 16.85 3.73 -19.64
C LEU A 84 16.43 4.56 -20.86
N CYS A 85 15.43 5.41 -20.71
CA CYS A 85 14.98 6.35 -21.74
C CYS A 85 16.12 7.27 -22.19
N GLY A 86 16.82 7.92 -21.24
CA GLY A 86 17.95 8.79 -21.53
C GLY A 86 19.10 8.06 -22.23
N PHE A 87 19.41 6.82 -21.82
CA PHE A 87 20.41 6.00 -22.48
C PHE A 87 20.02 5.68 -23.93
N ILE A 88 18.77 5.31 -24.20
CA ILE A 88 18.31 5.01 -25.56
C ILE A 88 18.38 6.25 -26.44
N VAL A 89 17.93 7.42 -25.96
CA VAL A 89 18.02 8.67 -26.72
C VAL A 89 19.48 9.03 -27.01
N SER A 90 20.36 8.93 -26.01
CA SER A 90 21.79 9.18 -26.19
C SER A 90 22.43 8.22 -27.20
N ALA A 91 22.14 6.92 -27.10
CA ALA A 91 22.59 5.93 -28.05
C ALA A 91 22.03 6.22 -29.47
N MET A 92 20.78 6.67 -29.58
CA MET A 92 20.19 7.06 -30.85
C MET A 92 20.88 8.24 -31.53
N CYS A 93 21.30 9.23 -30.75
CA CYS A 93 22.02 10.39 -31.26
C CYS A 93 23.48 10.06 -31.62
N ASN A 94 24.10 9.11 -30.91
CA ASN A 94 25.52 8.80 -31.06
C ASN A 94 25.83 7.70 -32.09
N VAL A 95 24.86 6.83 -32.41
CA VAL A 95 25.04 5.79 -33.43
C VAL A 95 24.87 6.41 -34.81
N GLY A 96 26.00 6.70 -35.47
CA GLY A 96 26.01 7.07 -36.88
C GLY A 96 25.56 5.88 -37.74
N VAL A 97 24.50 6.07 -38.51
CA VAL A 97 23.93 5.03 -39.39
C VAL A 97 24.75 4.98 -40.69
N PRO A 98 25.43 3.86 -41.02
CA PRO A 98 26.10 3.70 -42.30
C PRO A 98 25.09 3.52 -43.45
N ASP A 99 25.43 4.01 -44.64
CA ASP A 99 24.55 3.99 -45.83
C ASP A 99 24.18 2.57 -46.32
N ASN A 100 24.94 1.54 -45.91
CA ASN A 100 24.83 0.16 -46.40
C ASN A 100 24.17 -0.83 -45.41
N VAL A 101 23.35 -0.36 -44.47
CA VAL A 101 22.69 -1.23 -43.49
C VAL A 101 21.36 -1.78 -44.04
N HIS A 102 21.11 -3.08 -43.82
CA HIS A 102 19.84 -3.71 -44.19
C HIS A 102 18.64 -3.05 -43.51
N ALA A 103 17.61 -2.71 -44.30
CA ALA A 103 16.40 -2.03 -43.84
C ALA A 103 15.70 -2.73 -42.66
N TYR A 104 15.79 -4.07 -42.58
CA TYR A 104 15.23 -4.85 -41.48
C TYR A 104 15.88 -4.53 -40.13
N VAL A 105 17.21 -4.37 -40.08
CA VAL A 105 17.94 -4.05 -38.83
C VAL A 105 17.61 -2.63 -38.36
N LEU A 106 17.47 -1.71 -39.31
CA LEU A 106 17.11 -0.32 -39.08
C LEU A 106 15.67 -0.17 -38.56
N PHE A 107 14.75 -0.98 -39.09
CA PHE A 107 13.37 -1.07 -38.59
C PHE A 107 13.33 -1.62 -37.15
N LEU A 108 14.04 -2.70 -36.87
CA LEU A 108 14.10 -3.27 -35.51
C LEU A 108 14.68 -2.28 -34.49
N TYR A 109 15.71 -1.53 -34.89
CA TYR A 109 16.33 -0.49 -34.07
C TYR A 109 15.39 0.69 -33.76
N THR A 110 14.73 1.24 -34.79
CA THR A 110 13.83 2.39 -34.63
C THR A 110 12.54 2.02 -33.90
N VAL A 111 11.95 0.86 -34.20
CA VAL A 111 10.71 0.39 -33.54
C VAL A 111 10.96 0.05 -32.07
N SER A 112 12.07 -0.61 -31.74
CA SER A 112 12.39 -0.91 -30.33
C SER A 112 12.69 0.35 -29.53
N GLY A 113 13.47 1.29 -30.07
CA GLY A 113 13.77 2.56 -29.41
C GLY A 113 12.53 3.42 -29.20
N THR A 114 11.70 3.57 -30.23
CA THR A 114 10.45 4.36 -30.14
C THR A 114 9.39 3.68 -29.26
N ALA A 115 9.29 2.35 -29.24
CA ALA A 115 8.36 1.63 -28.37
C ALA A 115 8.71 1.79 -26.88
N VAL A 116 10.00 1.88 -26.54
CA VAL A 116 10.43 2.22 -25.18
C VAL A 116 10.08 3.67 -24.87
N LEU A 117 10.34 4.61 -25.79
CA LEU A 117 10.08 6.04 -25.60
C LEU A 117 8.59 6.41 -25.50
N THR A 118 7.75 5.93 -26.42
CA THR A 118 6.32 6.27 -26.47
C THR A 118 5.54 5.69 -25.31
N ARG A 119 5.81 4.45 -24.90
CA ARG A 119 5.12 3.85 -23.76
C ARG A 119 5.56 4.44 -22.43
N TYR A 120 6.81 4.86 -22.34
CA TYR A 120 7.35 5.48 -21.14
C TYR A 120 6.89 6.94 -20.99
N ALA A 121 6.93 7.74 -22.06
CA ALA A 121 6.46 9.12 -22.03
C ALA A 121 4.93 9.24 -21.82
N ALA A 122 4.14 8.29 -22.34
CA ALA A 122 2.68 8.32 -22.25
C ALA A 122 2.11 7.97 -20.86
N HIS A 123 2.82 7.19 -20.04
CA HIS A 123 2.28 6.73 -18.74
C HIS A 123 2.98 7.32 -17.51
N THR A 124 4.24 7.74 -17.61
CA THR A 124 5.01 8.10 -16.39
C THR A 124 4.75 9.53 -15.89
N LEU A 125 4.30 10.44 -16.77
CA LEU A 125 4.10 11.86 -16.44
C LEU A 125 2.64 12.22 -16.14
N GLU A 126 1.68 11.59 -16.82
CA GLU A 126 0.26 11.97 -16.71
C GLU A 126 -0.43 11.35 -15.49
N ASP A 127 -0.05 10.12 -15.10
CA ASP A 127 -0.64 9.43 -13.94
C ASP A 127 0.02 9.86 -12.60
N SER A 128 1.35 10.06 -12.56
CA SER A 128 2.09 10.42 -11.33
C SER A 128 1.72 11.81 -10.77
N VAL A 129 1.34 12.75 -11.63
CA VAL A 129 1.00 14.14 -11.25
C VAL A 129 -0.49 14.30 -10.95
N ARG A 130 -1.35 13.47 -11.54
CA ARG A 130 -2.81 13.68 -11.49
C ARG A 130 -3.53 12.92 -10.37
N THR A 131 -2.88 11.92 -9.75
CA THR A 131 -3.59 10.95 -8.89
C THR A 131 -3.17 10.92 -7.42
N MET A 132 -2.08 11.59 -7.01
CA MET A 132 -1.69 11.65 -5.59
C MET A 132 -2.48 12.75 -4.85
N ASP A 133 -3.81 12.67 -4.88
CA ASP A 133 -4.67 13.50 -4.03
C ASP A 133 -4.89 12.76 -2.69
N MET A 134 -4.07 13.12 -1.70
CA MET A 134 -4.09 12.57 -0.34
C MET A 134 -5.45 12.73 0.37
N THR A 135 -6.33 13.58 -0.16
CA THR A 135 -7.64 13.89 0.43
C THR A 135 -8.66 12.75 0.29
N GLN A 136 -8.53 11.86 -0.69
CA GLN A 136 -9.41 10.70 -0.83
C GLN A 136 -9.05 9.55 0.14
N LEU A 137 -7.82 9.53 0.65
CA LEU A 137 -7.34 8.51 1.58
C LEU A 137 -8.08 8.61 2.93
N GLU A 138 -8.53 9.80 3.31
CA GLU A 138 -9.22 10.05 4.59
C GLU A 138 -10.69 9.59 4.59
N TRP A 139 -11.30 9.40 3.42
CA TRP A 139 -12.75 9.18 3.29
C TRP A 139 -13.16 7.71 3.12
N GLY A 140 -12.25 6.80 2.76
CA GLY A 140 -12.56 5.41 2.42
C GLY A 140 -12.13 4.37 3.47
N SER A 141 -13.09 3.79 4.20
CA SER A 141 -12.88 2.53 4.94
C SER A 141 -12.62 1.34 3.99
N PRO A 142 -11.98 0.25 4.46
CA PRO A 142 -10.54 0.16 4.72
C PRO A 142 -9.72 0.40 3.44
N PHE A 143 -8.60 1.14 3.56
CA PHE A 143 -7.66 1.45 2.48
C PHE A 143 -7.30 0.24 1.62
N SER A 144 -7.17 -0.96 2.22
CA SER A 144 -6.85 -2.18 1.48
C SER A 144 -7.86 -2.49 0.37
N SER A 145 -9.16 -2.24 0.60
CA SER A 145 -10.22 -2.57 -0.35
C SER A 145 -10.26 -1.59 -1.53
N TRP A 146 -10.11 -0.30 -1.25
CA TRP A 146 -9.97 0.75 -2.26
C TRP A 146 -8.69 0.54 -3.08
N TRP A 147 -7.58 0.26 -2.40
CA TRP A 147 -6.28 0.02 -3.00
C TRP A 147 -6.25 -1.19 -3.93
N LEU A 148 -6.80 -2.34 -3.51
CA LEU A 148 -6.92 -3.55 -4.35
C LEU A 148 -7.74 -3.28 -5.62
N THR A 149 -8.77 -2.44 -5.53
CA THR A 149 -9.67 -2.23 -6.66
C THR A 149 -9.08 -1.30 -7.73
N ARG A 150 -8.37 -0.25 -7.29
CA ARG A 150 -7.86 0.82 -8.16
C ARG A 150 -6.35 0.69 -8.42
N CYS A 151 -5.57 0.73 -7.35
CA CYS A 151 -4.12 0.89 -7.45
C CYS A 151 -3.38 -0.42 -7.74
N GLU A 152 -3.90 -1.58 -7.32
CA GLU A 152 -3.31 -2.87 -7.71
C GLU A 152 -3.31 -3.08 -9.23
N LYS A 153 -4.38 -2.68 -9.91
CA LYS A 153 -4.46 -2.76 -11.37
C LYS A 153 -3.45 -1.84 -12.04
N GLU A 154 -3.37 -0.59 -11.59
CA GLU A 154 -2.45 0.42 -12.12
C GLU A 154 -0.97 0.03 -11.85
N GLN A 155 -0.66 -0.41 -10.63
CA GLN A 155 0.65 -0.93 -10.23
C GLN A 155 1.04 -2.18 -11.06
N MET A 156 0.10 -3.12 -11.25
CA MET A 156 0.32 -4.31 -12.08
C MET A 156 0.54 -3.94 -13.55
N THR A 157 -0.15 -2.93 -14.08
CA THR A 157 0.11 -2.43 -15.43
C THR A 157 1.48 -1.77 -15.54
N ALA A 158 1.87 -0.92 -14.58
CA ALA A 158 3.18 -0.29 -14.54
C ALA A 158 4.32 -1.33 -14.51
N TYR A 159 4.18 -2.40 -13.71
CA TYR A 159 5.15 -3.49 -13.72
C TYR A 159 5.19 -4.26 -15.04
N LYS A 160 4.04 -4.55 -15.65
CA LYS A 160 4.01 -5.18 -16.98
C LYS A 160 4.70 -4.31 -18.03
N PHE A 161 4.52 -2.99 -17.96
CA PHE A 161 5.20 -2.05 -18.85
C PHE A 161 6.71 -1.98 -18.59
N MET A 162 7.14 -1.96 -17.33
CA MET A 162 8.56 -2.02 -16.98
C MET A 162 9.19 -3.31 -17.51
N LEU A 163 8.54 -4.46 -17.32
CA LEU A 163 9.01 -5.75 -17.82
C LEU A 163 9.13 -5.72 -19.37
N PHE A 164 8.14 -5.17 -20.07
CA PHE A 164 8.19 -5.02 -21.51
C PHE A 164 9.29 -4.05 -21.97
N GLY A 165 9.49 -2.95 -21.25
CA GLY A 165 10.52 -1.94 -21.53
C GLY A 165 11.92 -2.52 -21.41
N VAL A 166 12.20 -3.25 -20.32
CA VAL A 166 13.49 -3.93 -20.13
C VAL A 166 13.73 -5.02 -21.19
N ALA A 167 12.69 -5.79 -21.54
CA ALA A 167 12.79 -6.76 -22.64
C ALA A 167 13.14 -6.09 -23.99
N SER A 168 12.48 -4.97 -24.28
CA SER A 168 12.72 -4.19 -25.49
C SER A 168 14.12 -3.56 -25.51
N PHE A 169 14.65 -3.18 -24.35
CA PHE A 169 16.00 -2.65 -24.20
C PHE A 169 17.10 -3.67 -24.56
N PHE A 170 16.97 -4.92 -24.11
CA PHE A 170 17.92 -5.98 -24.52
C PHE A 170 17.89 -6.25 -26.02
N PHE A 171 16.70 -6.20 -26.62
CA PHE A 171 16.54 -6.34 -28.06
C PHE A 171 17.17 -5.17 -28.82
N TYR A 172 16.99 -3.94 -28.31
CA TYR A 172 17.62 -2.73 -28.83
C TYR A 172 19.16 -2.84 -28.81
N LEU A 173 19.77 -3.27 -27.70
CA LEU A 173 21.22 -3.47 -27.62
C LEU A 173 21.73 -4.52 -28.63
N GLY A 174 20.96 -5.59 -28.82
CA GLY A 174 21.23 -6.58 -29.88
C GLY A 174 21.26 -5.91 -31.25
N ALA A 175 20.21 -5.16 -31.62
CA ALA A 175 20.13 -4.47 -32.90
C ALA A 175 21.24 -3.42 -33.10
N VAL A 176 21.58 -2.64 -32.07
CA VAL A 176 22.67 -1.65 -32.11
C VAL A 176 24.02 -2.30 -32.44
N SER A 177 24.29 -3.50 -31.90
CA SER A 177 25.55 -4.21 -32.15
C SER A 177 25.75 -4.55 -33.64
N TRP A 178 24.68 -4.73 -34.41
CA TRP A 178 24.73 -4.99 -35.85
C TRP A 178 24.93 -3.71 -36.66
N ILE A 179 24.40 -2.59 -36.18
CA ILE A 179 24.57 -1.28 -36.83
C ILE A 179 26.00 -0.77 -36.62
N GLN A 180 26.52 -0.87 -35.39
CA GLN A 180 27.81 -0.30 -35.03
C GLN A 180 29.00 -1.16 -35.51
N PHE A 181 28.90 -2.49 -35.45
CA PHE A 181 29.96 -3.41 -35.84
C PHE A 181 29.68 -4.11 -37.17
N TYR A 182 29.14 -3.39 -38.15
CA TYR A 182 28.77 -3.96 -39.45
C TYR A 182 29.95 -4.64 -40.19
N MET A 183 31.18 -4.18 -39.94
CA MET A 183 32.41 -4.71 -40.53
C MET A 183 32.92 -6.02 -39.89
N SER A 184 32.54 -6.30 -38.64
CA SER A 184 33.02 -7.46 -37.89
C SER A 184 31.85 -8.28 -37.37
N THR A 185 31.48 -9.30 -38.16
CA THR A 185 30.38 -10.22 -37.84
C THR A 185 30.61 -10.95 -36.53
N GLY A 186 31.85 -11.32 -36.20
CA GLY A 186 32.20 -12.02 -34.97
C GLY A 186 31.92 -11.22 -33.69
N THR A 187 32.22 -9.91 -33.69
CA THR A 187 31.95 -9.03 -32.54
C THR A 187 30.48 -8.71 -32.40
N SER A 188 29.75 -8.59 -33.50
CA SER A 188 28.30 -8.37 -33.46
C SER A 188 27.56 -9.60 -32.92
N LEU A 189 27.99 -10.81 -33.33
CA LEU A 189 27.45 -12.08 -32.85
C LEU A 189 27.69 -12.29 -31.35
N SER A 190 28.88 -11.95 -30.83
CA SER A 190 29.19 -12.11 -29.41
C SER A 190 28.36 -11.16 -28.53
N ILE A 191 28.19 -9.90 -28.95
CA ILE A 191 27.37 -8.91 -28.23
C ILE A 191 25.88 -9.29 -28.26
N SER A 192 25.38 -9.76 -29.41
CA SER A 192 24.01 -10.26 -29.54
C SER A 192 23.76 -11.52 -28.70
N SER A 193 24.74 -12.43 -28.62
CA SER A 193 24.66 -13.60 -27.73
C SER A 193 24.65 -13.18 -26.27
N LEU A 194 25.45 -12.18 -25.90
CA LEU A 194 25.51 -11.65 -24.53
C LEU A 194 24.17 -11.01 -24.14
N SER A 195 23.57 -10.20 -25.02
CA SER A 195 22.28 -9.57 -24.78
C SER A 195 21.15 -10.60 -24.67
N PHE A 196 21.20 -11.67 -25.48
CA PHE A 196 20.25 -12.79 -25.39
C PHE A 196 20.39 -13.57 -24.07
N VAL A 197 21.61 -13.90 -23.65
CA VAL A 197 21.86 -14.57 -22.36
C VAL A 197 21.42 -13.67 -21.19
N GLY A 198 21.72 -12.36 -21.26
CA GLY A 198 21.25 -11.38 -20.29
C GLY A 198 19.73 -11.33 -20.20
N PHE A 199 19.03 -11.34 -21.34
CA PHE A 199 17.58 -11.43 -21.41
C PHE A 199 17.04 -12.72 -20.77
N LEU A 200 17.65 -13.89 -21.07
CA LEU A 200 17.23 -15.16 -20.48
C LEU A 200 17.43 -15.19 -18.97
N ILE A 201 18.57 -14.73 -18.46
CA ILE A 201 18.82 -14.63 -17.02
C ILE A 201 17.78 -13.72 -16.38
N TRP A 202 17.49 -12.58 -17.00
CA TRP A 202 16.49 -11.64 -16.52
C TRP A 202 15.08 -12.26 -16.49
N GLN A 203 14.66 -12.94 -17.56
CA GLN A 203 13.37 -13.64 -17.59
C GLN A 203 13.28 -14.76 -16.53
N LEU A 204 14.33 -15.55 -16.38
CA LEU A 204 14.31 -16.71 -15.48
C LEU A 204 14.47 -16.35 -14.00
N ARG A 205 15.23 -15.30 -13.68
CA ARG A 205 15.51 -14.92 -12.27
C ARG A 205 14.64 -13.79 -11.77
N ILE A 206 14.43 -12.78 -12.60
CA ILE A 206 13.74 -11.55 -12.21
C ILE A 206 12.27 -11.76 -12.53
N ALA A 207 11.89 -11.97 -13.79
CA ALA A 207 10.47 -12.08 -14.14
C ALA A 207 9.74 -13.23 -13.41
N SER A 208 10.41 -14.32 -13.03
CA SER A 208 9.83 -15.41 -12.21
C SER A 208 9.47 -14.95 -10.79
N LYS A 209 10.38 -14.24 -10.11
CA LYS A 209 10.14 -13.68 -8.77
C LYS A 209 9.05 -12.61 -8.80
N TRP A 210 9.06 -11.75 -9.81
CA TRP A 210 8.04 -10.73 -9.99
C TRP A 210 6.67 -11.33 -10.31
N ARG A 211 6.59 -12.40 -11.13
CA ARG A 211 5.33 -13.12 -11.37
C ARG A 211 4.74 -13.74 -10.10
N TYR A 212 5.59 -14.26 -9.21
CA TYR A 212 5.14 -14.79 -7.93
C TYR A 212 4.50 -13.70 -7.06
N LEU A 213 5.12 -12.52 -6.99
CA LEU A 213 4.59 -11.36 -6.25
C LEU A 213 3.32 -10.76 -6.88
N LEU A 214 3.11 -10.98 -8.17
CA LEU A 214 1.93 -10.54 -8.93
C LEU A 214 0.75 -11.51 -8.86
N THR A 215 0.93 -12.65 -8.20
CA THR A 215 -0.17 -13.60 -7.99
C THR A 215 -0.87 -13.18 -6.70
N PRO A 216 -2.10 -12.63 -6.75
CA PRO A 216 -2.80 -12.28 -5.52
C PRO A 216 -2.98 -13.54 -4.67
N PRO A 217 -2.91 -13.45 -3.33
CA PRO A 217 -3.26 -14.58 -2.49
C PRO A 217 -4.68 -15.00 -2.88
N SER A 218 -4.83 -16.25 -3.30
CA SER A 218 -6.14 -16.83 -3.61
C SER A 218 -7.06 -16.50 -2.44
N SER A 219 -8.16 -15.80 -2.70
CA SER A 219 -9.16 -15.45 -1.71
C SER A 219 -9.59 -16.73 -0.99
N GLY A 220 -8.96 -16.99 0.15
CA GLY A 220 -9.32 -18.08 1.03
C GLY A 220 -10.73 -17.80 1.50
N THR A 221 -11.68 -18.57 0.97
CA THR A 221 -13.03 -18.66 1.49
C THR A 221 -12.92 -18.83 3.00
N PRO A 222 -13.49 -17.94 3.84
CA PRO A 222 -13.52 -18.19 5.27
C PRO A 222 -14.33 -19.47 5.46
N ALA A 223 -13.65 -20.52 5.91
CA ALA A 223 -14.31 -21.74 6.37
C ALA A 223 -15.21 -21.32 7.53
N SER A 224 -16.52 -21.35 7.28
CA SER A 224 -17.53 -21.29 8.31
C SER A 224 -17.52 -22.64 9.02
N SER A 225 -17.02 -22.63 10.25
CA SER A 225 -17.21 -23.70 11.23
C SER A 225 -17.48 -23.06 12.58
#